data_AF-A0A934NDL6-F1
#
_entry.id   AF-A0A934NDL6-F1
#
_cell.length_a   1.000
_cell.length_b   1.000
_cell.length_c   1.000
_cell.angle_alpha   90.00
_cell.angle_beta   90.00
_cell.angle_gamma   90.00
#
_symmetry.space_group_name_H-M   'P 1'
#
loop_
_entity.id
_entity.type
_entity.pdbx_description
1 polymer ?
#
loop_
_entity_poly.entity_id
_entity_poly.type
_entity_poly.pdbx_seq_one_letter_code
_entity_poly.pdbx_strand_id
1 'polypeptide(L)'
;MQLLSFASRIREAYEQSLGSPPALARLAGHACPLRADRGLGQEQEDRLLEAAVRAYRRERCAERAALVLELVAPALTLRLADLRPVPPAITDDDLAQQMLVELLWAAATMPLPDGAGFVERRLVLRAGDRVSRWLEREARRRAQSTELVEQC
;
A
#
# COMPACT_ATOMS: atom_id res chain seq x y z
N MET A 1 -15.13 1.72 -8.30
CA MET A 1 -14.00 0.77 -8.42
C MET A 1 -14.40 -0.67 -8.03
N GLN A 2 -14.24 -1.68 -8.89
CA GLN A 2 -14.34 -3.10 -8.46
C GLN A 2 -13.06 -3.47 -7.70
N LEU A 3 -13.18 -3.80 -6.41
CA LEU A 3 -12.07 -4.10 -5.50
C LEU A 3 -11.13 -5.21 -6.00
N LEU A 4 -11.69 -6.18 -6.75
CA LEU A 4 -10.93 -7.25 -7.39
C LEU A 4 -9.91 -6.74 -8.41
N SER A 5 -10.17 -5.59 -9.06
CA SER A 5 -9.27 -5.02 -10.07
C SER A 5 -7.99 -4.40 -9.49
N PHE A 6 -8.00 -3.97 -8.23
CA PHE A 6 -6.84 -3.27 -7.65
C PHE A 6 -5.75 -4.24 -7.18
N ALA A 7 -6.14 -5.28 -6.44
CA ALA A 7 -5.21 -6.35 -6.08
C ALA A 7 -4.62 -7.03 -7.34
N SER A 8 -5.43 -7.25 -8.37
CA SER A 8 -4.93 -7.73 -9.67
C SER A 8 -3.94 -6.78 -10.33
N ARG A 9 -4.16 -5.46 -10.28
CA ARG A 9 -3.21 -4.47 -10.81
C ARG A 9 -1.87 -4.45 -10.05
N ILE A 10 -1.90 -4.59 -8.72
CA ILE A 10 -0.67 -4.73 -7.91
C ILE A 10 0.10 -5.99 -8.34
N ARG A 11 -0.62 -7.11 -8.44
CA ARG A 11 -0.06 -8.39 -8.83
C ARG A 11 0.55 -8.34 -10.23
N GLU A 12 -0.15 -7.77 -11.19
CA GLU A 12 0.34 -7.61 -12.57
C GLU A 12 1.60 -6.73 -12.61
N ALA A 13 1.63 -5.62 -11.87
CA ALA A 13 2.82 -4.77 -11.76
C ALA A 13 4.00 -5.50 -11.09
N TYR A 14 3.73 -6.33 -10.08
CA TYR A 14 4.73 -7.19 -9.45
C TYR A 14 5.29 -8.22 -10.46
N GLU A 15 4.42 -8.92 -11.18
CA GLU A 15 4.78 -9.90 -12.21
C GLU A 15 5.59 -9.27 -13.35
N GLN A 16 5.29 -8.03 -13.75
CA GLN A 16 6.07 -7.28 -14.74
C GLN A 16 7.46 -6.86 -14.20
N SER A 17 7.56 -6.53 -12.91
CA SER A 17 8.84 -6.18 -12.27
C SER A 17 9.81 -7.37 -12.13
N LEU A 18 9.27 -8.60 -12.16
CA LEU A 18 10.01 -9.86 -12.04
C LEU A 18 10.84 -10.25 -13.28
N GLY A 19 10.92 -9.40 -14.31
CA GLY A 19 11.63 -9.63 -15.57
C GLY A 19 13.15 -9.91 -15.50
N SER A 20 13.75 -10.07 -14.30
CA SER A 20 15.12 -10.59 -14.14
C SER A 20 15.23 -11.53 -12.91
N PRO A 21 15.45 -12.86 -13.07
CA PRO A 21 15.03 -13.85 -12.07
C PRO A 21 15.92 -14.19 -10.85
N PRO A 22 17.18 -13.74 -10.65
CA PRO A 22 18.00 -14.41 -9.63
C PRO A 22 17.88 -13.89 -8.19
N ALA A 23 17.46 -12.64 -7.96
CA ALA A 23 17.42 -12.05 -6.62
C ALA A 23 16.11 -12.36 -5.89
N LEU A 24 14.98 -12.28 -6.61
CA LEU A 24 13.68 -12.60 -6.06
C LEU A 24 13.45 -14.10 -5.92
N ALA A 25 13.95 -14.99 -6.79
CA ALA A 25 13.81 -16.45 -6.57
C ALA A 25 14.37 -16.93 -5.21
N ARG A 26 15.35 -16.23 -4.63
CA ARG A 26 15.89 -16.54 -3.29
C ARG A 26 14.99 -16.05 -2.14
N LEU A 27 14.14 -15.04 -2.36
CA LEU A 27 13.15 -14.54 -1.39
C LEU A 27 11.76 -15.15 -1.63
N ALA A 28 11.35 -15.23 -2.90
CA ALA A 28 10.12 -15.79 -3.45
C ALA A 28 10.08 -17.32 -3.44
N GLY A 29 11.24 -18.00 -3.45
CA GLY A 29 11.33 -19.43 -3.15
C GLY A 29 10.76 -19.79 -1.78
N HIS A 30 10.57 -18.78 -0.91
CA HIS A 30 9.77 -18.91 0.30
C HIS A 30 8.51 -18.04 0.27
N ALA A 31 8.48 -16.84 -0.32
CA ALA A 31 7.31 -15.96 -0.21
C ALA A 31 6.14 -16.23 -1.20
N CYS A 32 6.40 -16.80 -2.38
CA CYS A 32 5.42 -16.81 -3.48
C CYS A 32 4.41 -17.99 -3.49
N PRO A 33 4.68 -19.16 -2.87
CA PRO A 33 3.65 -20.19 -2.62
C PRO A 33 2.82 -19.92 -1.34
N LEU A 34 3.28 -19.06 -0.43
CA LEU A 34 2.77 -19.01 0.94
C LEU A 34 1.35 -18.43 1.12
N ARG A 35 0.82 -17.69 0.15
CA ARG A 35 -0.58 -17.25 0.18
C ARG A 35 -1.55 -18.20 -0.53
N ALA A 36 -1.04 -19.04 -1.44
CA ALA A 36 -1.84 -20.10 -2.03
C ALA A 36 -2.09 -21.22 -1.02
N ASP A 37 -1.16 -21.42 -0.09
CA ASP A 37 -1.30 -22.35 1.03
C ASP A 37 -2.03 -21.65 2.19
N ARG A 38 -3.37 -21.83 2.25
CA ARG A 38 -4.24 -21.29 3.30
C ARG A 38 -3.87 -21.90 4.66
N GLY A 39 -2.83 -21.41 5.33
CA GLY A 39 -2.41 -22.00 6.61
C GLY A 39 -1.33 -21.25 7.39
N LEU A 40 -0.82 -20.12 6.90
CA LEU A 40 0.10 -19.34 7.71
C LEU A 40 -0.64 -18.70 8.88
N GLY A 41 -0.17 -18.98 10.10
CA GLY A 41 -0.62 -18.24 11.28
C GLY A 41 -0.26 -16.76 11.15
N GLN A 42 -1.06 -15.89 11.77
CA GLN A 42 -0.89 -14.44 11.73
C GLN A 42 0.54 -13.98 12.10
N GLU A 43 1.20 -14.66 13.04
CA GLU A 43 2.59 -14.37 13.40
C GLU A 43 3.57 -14.59 12.24
N GLN A 44 3.35 -15.62 11.43
CA GLN A 44 4.23 -15.93 10.31
C GLN A 44 4.04 -14.91 9.17
N GLU A 45 2.80 -14.46 8.94
CA GLU A 45 2.52 -13.37 8.02
C GLU A 45 3.17 -12.06 8.47
N ASP A 46 3.05 -11.71 9.75
CA ASP A 46 3.69 -10.53 10.33
C ASP A 46 5.23 -10.59 10.19
N ARG A 47 5.86 -11.74 10.49
CA ARG A 47 7.31 -11.94 10.32
C ARG A 47 7.74 -11.81 8.86
N LEU A 48 6.97 -12.37 7.93
CA LEU A 48 7.24 -12.27 6.50
C LEU A 48 7.18 -10.82 6.02
N LEU A 49 6.12 -10.10 6.42
CA LEU A 49 5.96 -8.69 6.08
C LEU A 49 7.02 -7.82 6.75
N GLU A 50 7.38 -8.09 8.00
CA GLU A 50 8.48 -7.43 8.70
C GLU A 50 9.79 -7.59 7.92
N ALA A 51 10.12 -8.81 7.49
CA ALA A 51 11.30 -9.10 6.70
C ALA A 51 11.28 -8.36 5.34
N ALA A 52 10.13 -8.34 4.66
CA ALA A 52 9.96 -7.62 3.40
C ALA A 52 10.15 -6.10 3.58
N VAL A 53 9.57 -5.51 4.62
CA VAL A 53 9.74 -4.08 4.95
C VAL A 53 11.20 -3.77 5.28
N ARG A 54 11.88 -4.62 6.06
CA ARG A 54 13.31 -4.44 6.36
C ARG A 54 14.17 -4.55 5.10
N ALA A 55 13.86 -5.49 4.21
CA ALA A 55 14.52 -5.57 2.91
C ALA A 55 14.30 -4.27 2.13
N TYR A 56 13.06 -3.81 1.98
CA TYR A 56 12.75 -2.56 1.28
C TYR A 56 13.47 -1.33 1.88
N ARG A 57 13.65 -1.26 3.20
CA ARG A 57 14.40 -0.18 3.85
C ARG A 57 15.89 -0.19 3.52
N ARG A 58 16.49 -1.39 3.43
CA ARG A 58 17.91 -1.55 3.09
C ARG A 58 18.19 -1.15 1.65
N GLU A 59 17.26 -1.45 0.75
CA GLU A 59 17.39 -1.16 -0.67
C GLU A 59 16.01 -0.78 -1.22
N ARG A 60 15.84 0.49 -1.59
CA ARG A 60 14.56 1.03 -2.04
C ARG A 60 14.39 0.84 -3.55
N CYS A 61 14.37 -0.41 -3.98
CA CYS A 61 14.12 -0.77 -5.38
C CYS A 61 12.67 -1.20 -5.63
N ALA A 62 12.28 -1.21 -6.91
CA ALA A 62 10.91 -1.50 -7.33
C ALA A 62 10.47 -2.92 -6.94
N GLU A 63 11.39 -3.88 -7.03
CA GLU A 63 11.19 -5.30 -6.69
C GLU A 63 10.76 -5.47 -5.23
N ARG A 64 11.46 -4.80 -4.31
CA ARG A 64 11.17 -4.88 -2.87
C ARG A 64 9.92 -4.08 -2.51
N ALA A 65 9.67 -2.96 -3.19
CA ALA A 65 8.42 -2.22 -3.03
C ALA A 65 7.22 -3.08 -3.44
N ALA A 66 7.30 -3.72 -4.60
CA ALA A 66 6.24 -4.56 -5.13
C ALA A 66 5.95 -5.78 -4.23
N LEU A 67 6.99 -6.40 -3.64
CA LEU A 67 6.81 -7.45 -2.64
C LEU A 67 6.04 -6.98 -1.40
N VAL A 68 6.36 -5.79 -0.86
CA VAL A 68 5.61 -5.21 0.27
C VAL A 68 4.15 -4.98 -0.12
N LEU A 69 3.91 -4.40 -1.30
CA LEU A 69 2.57 -4.13 -1.80
C LEU A 69 1.74 -5.41 -1.98
N GLU A 70 2.32 -6.46 -2.55
CA GLU A 70 1.66 -7.75 -2.74
C GLU A 70 1.25 -8.37 -1.39
N LEU A 71 2.15 -8.34 -0.41
CA LEU A 71 1.86 -8.86 0.93
C LEU A 71 0.72 -8.10 1.61
N VAL A 72 0.57 -6.79 1.39
CA VAL A 72 -0.52 -6.01 2.03
C VAL A 72 -1.76 -5.82 1.15
N ALA A 73 -1.75 -6.29 -0.10
CA ALA A 73 -2.77 -5.96 -1.11
C ALA A 73 -4.23 -6.21 -0.64
N PRO A 74 -4.58 -7.30 0.07
CA PRO A 74 -5.93 -7.52 0.57
C PRO A 74 -6.37 -6.46 1.59
N ALA A 75 -5.52 -6.18 2.60
CA ALA A 75 -5.82 -5.17 3.60
C ALA A 75 -5.89 -3.76 3.00
N LEU A 76 -5.04 -3.49 2.00
CA LEU A 76 -5.07 -2.23 1.25
C LEU A 76 -6.36 -2.06 0.45
N THR A 77 -6.82 -3.14 -0.18
CA THR A 77 -8.07 -3.17 -0.94
C THR A 77 -9.27 -2.89 -0.03
N LEU A 78 -9.33 -3.53 1.14
CA LEU A 78 -10.37 -3.25 2.14
C LEU A 78 -10.31 -1.78 2.59
N ARG A 79 -9.11 -1.25 2.86
CA ARG A 79 -8.97 0.14 3.31
C ARG A 79 -9.37 1.16 2.24
N LEU A 80 -9.08 0.89 0.97
CA LEU A 80 -9.50 1.75 -0.14
C LEU A 80 -11.02 1.78 -0.29
N ALA A 81 -11.72 0.68 0.03
CA ALA A 81 -13.19 0.63 -0.01
C ALA A 81 -13.86 1.61 0.97
N ASP A 82 -13.19 1.91 2.09
CA ASP A 82 -13.69 2.83 3.12
C ASP A 82 -13.48 4.31 2.76
N LEU A 83 -12.63 4.60 1.77
CA LEU A 83 -12.29 5.95 1.38
C LEU A 83 -13.19 6.42 0.24
N ARG A 84 -13.59 7.69 0.28
CA ARG A 84 -14.39 8.30 -0.78
C ARG A 84 -13.54 9.25 -1.63
N PRO A 85 -13.54 9.10 -2.96
CA PRO A 85 -12.94 10.09 -3.84
C PRO A 85 -13.66 11.44 -3.72
N VAL A 86 -13.00 12.52 -4.16
CA VAL A 86 -13.57 13.87 -4.18
C VAL A 86 -13.59 14.38 -5.63
N PRO A 87 -14.57 13.97 -6.45
CA PRO A 87 -14.70 14.47 -7.82
C PRO A 87 -14.92 15.99 -7.85
N PRO A 88 -14.48 16.70 -8.92
CA PRO A 88 -13.69 16.18 -10.04
C PRO A 88 -12.16 16.14 -9.81
N ALA A 89 -11.62 16.50 -8.63
CA ALA A 89 -10.15 16.61 -8.46
C ALA A 89 -9.49 15.28 -8.16
N ILE A 90 -10.18 14.41 -7.42
CA ILE A 90 -9.61 13.15 -6.96
C ILE A 90 -10.50 12.04 -7.46
N THR A 91 -9.94 11.25 -8.37
CA THR A 91 -10.54 10.03 -8.89
C THR A 91 -10.22 8.83 -7.99
N ASP A 92 -10.86 7.70 -8.27
CA ASP A 92 -10.53 6.41 -7.63
C ASP A 92 -9.06 6.02 -7.90
N ASP A 93 -8.52 6.33 -9.08
CA ASP A 93 -7.14 6.00 -9.44
C ASP A 93 -6.13 6.91 -8.72
N ASP A 94 -6.42 8.20 -8.56
CA ASP A 94 -5.59 9.11 -7.76
C ASP A 94 -5.52 8.66 -6.30
N LEU A 95 -6.66 8.21 -5.76
CA LEU A 95 -6.77 7.70 -4.41
C LEU A 95 -5.95 6.42 -4.22
N ALA A 96 -6.06 5.48 -5.17
CA ALA A 96 -5.28 4.26 -5.20
C ALA A 96 -3.77 4.55 -5.28
N GLN A 97 -3.35 5.44 -6.18
CA GLN A 97 -1.95 5.86 -6.31
C GLN A 97 -1.42 6.51 -5.03
N GLN A 98 -2.17 7.45 -4.45
CA GLN A 98 -1.77 8.12 -3.21
C GLN A 98 -1.64 7.11 -2.05
N MET A 99 -2.54 6.14 -1.98
CA MET A 99 -2.49 5.08 -0.98
C MET A 99 -1.21 4.22 -1.12
N LEU A 100 -0.85 3.83 -2.33
CA LEU A 100 0.39 3.09 -2.60
C LEU A 100 1.63 3.89 -2.15
N VAL A 101 1.68 5.18 -2.50
CA VAL A 101 2.78 6.08 -2.13
C VAL A 101 2.89 6.20 -0.61
N GLU A 102 1.78 6.45 0.09
CA GLU A 102 1.80 6.62 1.54
C GLU A 102 2.11 5.33 2.28
N LEU A 103 1.72 4.17 1.74
CA LEU A 103 2.06 2.88 2.31
C LEU A 103 3.56 2.57 2.16
N LEU A 104 4.15 2.79 0.98
CA LEU A 104 5.60 2.64 0.80
C LEU A 104 6.38 3.65 1.65
N TRP A 105 5.87 4.87 1.78
CA TRP A 105 6.45 5.86 2.69
C TRP A 105 6.38 5.40 4.16
N ALA A 106 5.26 4.84 4.60
CA ALA A 106 5.10 4.27 5.93
C ALA A 106 6.07 3.09 6.13
N ALA A 107 6.19 2.21 5.14
CA ALA A 107 7.15 1.11 5.14
C ALA A 107 8.58 1.61 5.27
N ALA A 108 8.93 2.74 4.63
CA ALA A 108 10.27 3.31 4.70
C ALA A 108 10.60 4.01 6.03
N THR A 109 9.60 4.57 6.73
CA THR A 109 9.86 5.58 7.79
C THR A 109 9.28 5.23 9.16
N MET A 110 8.30 4.34 9.26
CA MET A 110 7.67 4.07 10.55
C MET A 110 8.63 3.34 11.51
N PRO A 111 8.55 3.56 12.83
CA PRO A 111 9.28 2.71 13.77
C PRO A 111 8.84 1.25 13.62
N LEU A 112 9.83 0.35 13.48
CA LEU A 112 9.61 -1.08 13.35
C LEU A 112 10.58 -1.79 14.32
N PRO A 113 10.17 -1.98 15.59
CA PRO A 113 10.98 -2.74 16.54
C PRO A 113 11.09 -4.20 16.11
N ASP A 114 12.13 -4.89 16.55
CA ASP A 114 12.32 -6.31 16.25
C ASP A 114 11.19 -7.14 16.90
N GLY A 115 10.58 -8.05 16.12
CA GLY A 115 9.44 -8.83 16.57
C GLY A 115 8.15 -8.00 16.71
N ALA A 116 8.02 -6.93 15.91
CA ALA A 116 6.79 -6.15 15.88
C ALA A 116 5.62 -7.00 15.38
N GLY A 117 4.61 -7.22 16.23
CA GLY A 117 3.33 -7.74 15.78
C GLY A 117 2.48 -6.69 15.05
N PHE A 118 1.51 -7.16 14.28
CA PHE A 118 0.52 -6.36 13.56
C PHE A 118 1.15 -5.37 12.56
N VAL A 119 2.18 -5.80 11.82
CA VAL A 119 2.92 -4.95 10.89
C VAL A 119 2.00 -4.46 9.77
N GLU A 120 1.16 -5.35 9.23
CA GLU A 120 0.20 -5.03 8.18
C GLU A 120 -0.75 -3.93 8.63
N ARG A 121 -1.42 -4.14 9.77
CA ARG A 121 -2.36 -3.18 10.34
C ARG A 121 -1.70 -1.83 10.59
N ARG A 122 -0.46 -1.80 11.11
CA ARG A 122 0.28 -0.55 11.34
C ARG A 122 0.57 0.20 10.04
N LEU A 123 1.00 -0.49 9.00
CA LEU A 123 1.25 0.12 7.69
C LEU A 123 -0.02 0.70 7.09
N VAL A 124 -1.08 -0.11 7.03
CA VAL A 124 -2.35 0.26 6.41
C VAL A 124 -3.02 1.41 7.15
N LEU A 125 -3.04 1.40 8.49
CA LEU A 125 -3.58 2.51 9.27
C LEU A 125 -2.79 3.79 9.06
N ARG A 126 -1.45 3.72 9.11
CA ARG A 126 -0.60 4.91 8.94
C ARG A 126 -0.72 5.51 7.54
N ALA A 127 -0.81 4.68 6.50
CA ALA A 127 -1.06 5.11 5.14
C ALA A 127 -2.47 5.74 5.02
N GLY A 128 -3.49 5.04 5.54
CA GLY A 128 -4.87 5.49 5.54
C GLY A 128 -5.06 6.85 6.22
N ASP A 129 -4.49 7.06 7.40
CA ASP A 129 -4.57 8.34 8.12
C ASP A 129 -4.00 9.50 7.31
N ARG A 130 -2.93 9.26 6.54
CA ARG A 130 -2.32 10.28 5.70
C ARG A 130 -3.14 10.60 4.47
N VAL A 131 -3.70 9.57 3.83
CA VAL A 131 -4.63 9.73 2.72
C VAL A 131 -5.89 10.49 3.17
N SER A 132 -6.47 10.12 4.32
CA SER A 132 -7.61 10.85 4.90
C SER A 132 -7.30 12.33 5.14
N ARG A 133 -6.15 12.65 5.75
CA ARG A 133 -5.72 14.04 5.95
C ARG A 133 -5.47 14.79 4.63
N TRP A 134 -4.97 14.09 3.62
CA TRP A 134 -4.81 14.67 2.29
C TRP A 134 -6.17 15.01 1.67
N LEU A 135 -7.15 14.10 1.71
CA LEU A 135 -8.51 14.33 1.26
C LEU A 135 -9.18 15.51 1.97
N GLU A 136 -9.05 15.60 3.30
CA GLU A 136 -9.57 16.72 4.10
C GLU A 136 -8.93 18.07 3.73
N ARG A 137 -7.64 18.08 3.39
CA ARG A 137 -6.98 19.31 2.91
C ARG A 137 -7.51 19.73 1.55
N GLU A 138 -7.73 18.77 0.65
CA GLU A 138 -8.25 19.07 -0.69
C GLU A 138 -9.70 19.57 -0.65
N ALA A 139 -10.55 18.94 0.17
CA ALA A 139 -11.93 19.38 0.37
C ALA A 139 -11.99 20.83 0.89
N ARG A 140 -11.13 21.20 1.85
CA ARG A 140 -11.05 22.58 2.38
C ARG A 140 -10.57 23.58 1.34
N ARG A 141 -9.54 23.27 0.56
CA ARG A 141 -9.02 24.15 -0.51
C ARG A 141 -10.10 24.47 -1.54
N ARG A 142 -10.95 23.49 -1.84
CA ARG A 142 -12.06 23.65 -2.78
C ARG A 142 -13.16 24.54 -2.23
N ALA A 143 -13.59 24.34 -0.99
CA ALA A 143 -14.58 25.22 -0.35
C ALA A 143 -14.15 26.69 -0.43
N GLN A 144 -12.88 26.98 -0.12
CA GLN A 144 -12.31 28.32 -0.21
C GLN A 144 -12.26 28.87 -1.64
N SER A 145 -12.01 28.01 -2.64
CA SER A 145 -11.93 28.45 -4.04
C SER A 145 -13.31 28.78 -4.62
N THR A 146 -14.35 28.04 -4.23
CA THR A 146 -15.74 28.33 -4.64
C THR A 146 -16.23 29.66 -4.06
N GLU A 147 -15.95 29.93 -2.78
CA GLU A 147 -16.33 31.19 -2.11
C GLU A 147 -15.74 32.43 -2.81
N LEU A 148 -14.53 32.33 -3.36
CA LEU A 148 -13.88 33.44 -4.10
C LEU A 148 -14.50 33.67 -5.48
N VAL A 149 -14.97 32.61 -6.14
CA VAL A 149 -15.62 32.71 -7.46
C VAL A 149 -17.01 33.34 -7.34
N GLU A 150 -17.74 33.07 -6.25
CA GLU A 150 -19.07 33.66 -6.01
C GLU A 150 -19.03 35.15 -5.61
N GLN A 151 -17.86 35.67 -5.24
CA GLN A 151 -17.65 37.08 -4.85
C GLN A 151 -17.19 37.98 -6.02
N CYS A 152 -16.99 37.41 -7.21
CA CYS A 152 -16.62 38.14 -8.43
C CYS A 152 -17.81 38.27 -9.39
#